data_AF-U3TSI9-F1
#
_entry.id   AF-U3TSI9-F1
#
_cell.length_a   1.000
_cell.length_b   1.000
_cell.length_c   1.000
_cell.angle_alpha   90.00
_cell.angle_beta   90.00
_cell.angle_gamma   90.00
#
_symmetry.space_group_name_H-M   'P 1'
#
loop_
_entity.id
_entity.type
_entity.pdbx_description
1 polymer ?
#
loop_
_entity_poly.entity_id
_entity_poly.type
_entity_poly.pdbx_seq_one_letter_code
_entity_poly.pdbx_strand_id
1 'polypeptide(L)'
;MATPSIRTTNDMPVRSSVVLPALGLFPVQINPHYLDAHVSGHMGETRDERLAEFCAVNPHESVIALREASFLHVSGNRLRYYSARGEDFKVFRHGEAIAAYHDVLALQSLVPFSCQPA
;
A
#
# COMPACT_ATOMS: atom_id res chain seq x y z
N MET A 1 13.30 2.85 1.49
CA MET A 1 12.09 2.91 0.64
C MET A 1 12.18 1.81 -0.41
N ALA A 2 11.44 0.71 -0.24
CA ALA A 2 11.56 -0.47 -1.10
C ALA A 2 10.74 -0.39 -2.40
N THR A 3 9.73 0.48 -2.45
CA THR A 3 8.77 0.61 -3.56
C THR A 3 9.36 1.38 -4.75
N PRO A 4 8.65 1.50 -5.90
CA PRO A 4 9.12 2.28 -7.04
C PRO A 4 9.28 3.77 -6.73
N SER A 5 8.42 4.33 -5.87
CA SER A 5 8.46 5.73 -5.44
C SER A 5 7.96 5.92 -4.00
N ILE A 6 8.18 7.11 -3.45
CA ILE A 6 7.65 7.51 -2.13
C ILE A 6 6.28 8.22 -2.21
N ARG A 7 5.61 8.21 -3.37
CA ARG A 7 4.37 8.97 -3.62
C ARG A 7 3.18 8.61 -2.72
N THR A 8 3.25 7.45 -2.08
CA THR A 8 2.23 6.96 -1.14
C THR A 8 2.66 7.09 0.33
N THR A 9 3.66 7.93 0.63
CA THR A 9 4.02 8.26 2.02
C THR A 9 2.96 9.15 2.68
N ASN A 10 2.86 9.05 4.00
CA ASN A 10 2.06 9.96 4.83
C ASN A 10 2.89 11.13 5.37
N ASP A 11 4.20 11.11 5.14
CA ASP A 11 5.11 12.13 5.62
C ASP A 11 4.81 13.49 4.97
N MET A 12 5.02 14.55 5.74
CA MET A 12 4.95 15.91 5.25
C MET A 12 6.18 16.21 4.38
N PRO A 13 6.02 16.84 3.20
CA PRO A 13 7.15 17.20 2.33
C PRO A 13 7.90 18.44 2.87
N VAL A 14 8.57 18.29 4.02
CA VAL A 14 9.32 19.36 4.68
C VAL A 14 10.49 19.90 3.85
N ARG A 15 10.96 19.13 2.86
CA ARG A 15 11.95 19.53 1.87
C ARG A 15 11.48 19.09 0.48
N SER A 16 11.70 19.93 -0.53
CA SER A 16 11.36 19.59 -1.91
C SER A 16 12.13 18.34 -2.38
N SER A 17 11.38 17.36 -2.86
CA SER A 17 11.89 16.30 -3.71
C SER A 17 11.17 16.42 -5.05
N VAL A 18 11.85 17.02 -6.03
CA VAL A 18 11.40 17.05 -7.45
C VAL A 18 11.53 15.64 -8.07
N VAL A 19 12.16 14.71 -7.34
CA VAL A 19 12.44 13.34 -7.76
C VAL A 19 11.91 12.41 -6.65
N LEU A 20 10.77 11.76 -6.89
CA LEU A 20 10.12 10.79 -6.00
C LEU A 20 10.49 9.29 -6.21
N PRO A 21 11.30 8.87 -7.22
CA PRO A 21 11.83 7.50 -7.28
C PRO A 21 12.45 7.01 -5.98
N ALA A 22 12.28 5.72 -5.75
CA ALA A 22 12.87 4.99 -4.63
C ALA A 22 13.64 3.76 -5.17
N LEU A 23 13.92 2.77 -4.32
CA LEU A 23 14.83 1.66 -4.66
C LEU A 23 14.22 0.63 -5.64
N GLY A 24 12.88 0.55 -5.74
CA GLY A 24 12.22 -0.37 -6.68
C GLY A 24 12.45 -1.88 -6.41
N LEU A 25 12.76 -2.25 -5.16
CA LEU A 25 12.97 -3.64 -4.74
C LEU A 25 11.66 -4.43 -4.61
N PHE A 26 10.56 -3.75 -4.30
CA PHE A 26 9.21 -4.29 -4.29
C PHE A 26 8.39 -3.54 -5.34
N PRO A 27 7.65 -4.22 -6.25
CA PRO A 27 7.16 -3.60 -7.48
C PRO A 27 5.86 -2.80 -7.32
N VAL A 28 5.17 -2.92 -6.19
CA VAL A 28 3.89 -2.26 -5.93
C VAL A 28 4.11 -1.11 -4.93
N GLN A 29 3.33 -0.04 -5.04
CA GLN A 29 3.36 1.02 -4.03
C GLN A 29 2.81 0.50 -2.70
N ILE A 30 3.37 0.99 -1.59
CA ILE A 30 2.93 0.67 -0.23
C ILE A 30 2.56 1.98 0.45
N ASN A 31 1.37 2.05 1.03
CA ASN A 31 1.01 3.07 2.01
C ASN A 31 1.13 2.44 3.40
N PRO A 32 2.16 2.80 4.20
CA PRO A 32 2.29 2.29 5.56
C PRO A 32 1.33 3.02 6.50
N HIS A 33 1.14 2.51 7.71
CA HIS A 33 0.30 3.14 8.74
C HIS A 33 -1.10 3.49 8.20
N TYR A 34 -1.70 2.58 7.44
CA TYR A 34 -3.05 2.73 6.96
C TYR A 34 -4.04 2.62 8.12
N LEU A 35 -5.02 3.52 8.15
CA LEU A 35 -6.08 3.58 9.15
C LEU A 35 -7.39 3.87 8.43
N ASP A 36 -8.45 3.14 8.79
CA ASP A 36 -9.83 3.39 8.34
C ASP A 36 -10.46 4.64 8.99
N ALA A 37 -9.77 5.25 9.95
CA ALA A 37 -10.35 6.23 10.85
C ALA A 37 -10.64 7.56 10.14
N HIS A 38 -11.92 7.93 10.09
CA HIS A 38 -12.35 9.32 10.02
C HIS A 38 -12.33 9.93 11.43
N VAL A 39 -11.55 10.97 11.62
CA VAL A 39 -11.67 11.79 12.83
C VAL A 39 -12.96 12.59 12.71
N SER A 40 -13.90 12.37 13.63
CA SER A 40 -15.18 13.08 13.65
C SER A 40 -14.96 14.59 13.69
N GLY A 41 -15.52 15.32 12.72
CA GLY A 41 -15.37 16.78 12.60
C GLY A 41 -14.17 17.24 11.78
N HIS A 42 -13.32 16.34 11.28
CA HIS A 42 -12.34 16.68 10.24
C HIS A 42 -12.96 16.60 8.84
N MET A 43 -12.86 17.71 8.11
CA MET A 43 -13.32 17.87 6.72
C MET A 43 -12.19 17.69 5.69
N GLY A 44 -11.06 17.14 6.12
CA GLY A 44 -9.95 16.79 5.22
C GLY A 44 -10.21 15.45 4.54
N GLU A 45 -9.45 15.19 3.47
CA GLU A 45 -9.49 13.91 2.75
C GLU A 45 -9.12 12.74 3.67
N THR A 46 -9.85 11.65 3.49
CA THR A 46 -9.52 10.35 4.05
C THR A 46 -8.28 9.76 3.41
N ARG A 47 -7.76 8.71 4.06
CA ARG A 47 -6.74 7.89 3.40
C ARG A 47 -7.28 7.23 2.13
N ASP A 48 -8.55 6.83 2.11
CA ASP A 48 -9.17 6.16 0.96
C ASP A 48 -9.25 7.10 -0.24
N GLU A 49 -9.72 8.33 -0.03
CA GLU A 49 -9.78 9.38 -1.06
C GLU A 49 -8.39 9.66 -1.63
N ARG A 50 -7.38 9.91 -0.77
CA ARG A 50 -6.01 10.18 -1.23
C ARG A 50 -5.40 9.04 -2.04
N LEU A 51 -5.63 7.79 -1.63
CA LEU A 51 -5.11 6.62 -2.37
C LEU A 51 -5.91 6.34 -3.65
N ALA A 52 -7.21 6.61 -3.66
CA ALA A 52 -8.04 6.54 -4.86
C ALA A 52 -7.64 7.60 -5.88
N GLU A 53 -7.36 8.84 -5.46
CA GLU A 53 -6.82 9.90 -6.31
C GLU A 53 -5.46 9.52 -6.89
N PHE A 54 -4.56 8.97 -6.06
CA PHE A 54 -3.28 8.45 -6.54
C PHE A 54 -3.49 7.43 -7.68
N CYS A 55 -4.41 6.48 -7.51
CA CYS A 55 -4.70 5.48 -8.53
C CYS A 55 -5.40 6.09 -9.76
N ALA A 56 -6.25 7.11 -9.59
CA ALA A 56 -6.88 7.80 -10.71
C ALA A 56 -5.86 8.55 -11.58
N VAL A 57 -4.85 9.18 -10.97
CA VAL A 57 -3.75 9.84 -11.69
C VAL A 57 -2.76 8.82 -12.27
N ASN A 58 -2.59 7.66 -11.62
CA ASN A 58 -1.65 6.62 -12.02
C ASN A 58 -2.40 5.28 -12.26
N PRO A 59 -3.21 5.17 -13.33
CA PRO A 59 -4.16 4.07 -13.50
C PRO A 59 -3.53 2.69 -13.67
N HIS A 60 -2.23 2.63 -13.98
CA HIS A 60 -1.46 1.38 -14.10
C HIS A 60 -0.78 0.96 -12.79
N GLU A 61 -0.83 1.79 -11.76
CA GLU A 61 -0.23 1.50 -10.47
C GLU A 61 -1.28 1.02 -9.47
N SER A 62 -0.84 0.23 -8.51
CA SER A 62 -1.67 -0.25 -7.40
C SER A 62 -0.99 0.10 -6.08
N VAL A 63 -1.80 0.30 -5.04
CA VAL A 63 -1.30 0.58 -3.68
C VAL A 63 -1.75 -0.51 -2.73
N ILE A 64 -0.80 -1.07 -1.98
CA ILE A 64 -1.07 -1.92 -0.84
C ILE A 64 -1.02 -1.06 0.42
N ALA A 65 -2.14 -0.95 1.10
CA ALA A 65 -2.26 -0.17 2.32
C ALA A 65 -2.08 -1.09 3.53
N LEU A 66 -0.92 -1.01 4.17
CA LEU A 66 -0.54 -1.84 5.31
C LEU A 66 -0.88 -1.16 6.63
N ARG A 67 -1.54 -1.90 7.51
CA ARG A 67 -1.86 -1.46 8.87
C ARG A 67 -0.63 -1.42 9.76
N GLU A 68 -0.74 -0.74 10.89
CA GLU A 68 0.32 -0.78 11.90
C GLU A 68 0.58 -2.20 12.41
N ALA A 69 1.83 -2.47 12.81
CA ALA A 69 2.24 -3.80 13.28
C ALA A 69 1.98 -4.94 12.26
N SER A 70 1.93 -4.59 10.97
CA SER A 70 1.87 -5.55 9.86
C SER A 70 3.04 -5.36 8.90
N PHE A 71 3.39 -6.41 8.16
CA PHE A 71 4.45 -6.35 7.16
C PHE A 71 4.28 -7.42 6.08
N LEU A 72 4.89 -7.13 4.92
CA LEU A 72 5.14 -8.11 3.87
C LEU A 72 6.58 -8.63 4.00
N HIS A 73 6.74 -9.94 4.06
CA HIS A 73 8.04 -10.58 4.14
C HIS A 73 8.36 -11.28 2.82
N VAL A 74 9.44 -10.82 2.16
CA VAL A 74 10.00 -11.48 0.99
C VAL A 74 11.23 -12.27 1.41
N SER A 75 11.22 -13.58 1.19
CA SER A 75 12.37 -14.47 1.44
C SER A 75 12.59 -15.41 0.27
N GLY A 76 13.69 -15.21 -0.46
CA GLY A 76 13.89 -15.83 -1.77
C GLY A 76 12.80 -15.39 -2.74
N ASN A 77 12.04 -16.35 -3.29
CA ASN A 77 10.90 -16.06 -4.16
C ASN A 77 9.54 -16.12 -3.43
N ARG A 78 9.51 -16.13 -2.09
CA ARG A 78 8.26 -16.27 -1.31
C ARG A 78 7.85 -14.94 -0.72
N LEU A 79 6.59 -14.56 -0.94
CA LEU A 79 5.93 -13.44 -0.28
C LEU A 79 4.94 -13.98 0.75
N ARG A 80 4.94 -13.39 1.95
CA ARG A 80 3.97 -13.65 3.02
C ARG A 80 3.53 -12.34 3.67
N TYR A 81 2.32 -12.32 4.19
CA TYR A 81 1.80 -11.22 5.01
C TYR A 81 1.76 -11.65 6.47
N TYR A 82 2.17 -10.75 7.35
CA TYR A 82 2.12 -10.92 8.79
C TYR A 82 1.44 -9.72 9.42
N SER A 83 0.54 -9.95 10.36
CA SER A 83 -0.08 -8.91 11.17
C SER A 83 -0.08 -9.36 12.63
N ALA A 84 0.55 -8.57 13.50
CA ALA A 84 0.57 -8.86 14.93
C ALA A 84 -0.82 -8.76 15.58
N ARG A 85 -1.74 -8.04 14.92
CA ARG A 85 -3.12 -7.82 15.37
C ARG A 85 -4.16 -8.66 14.60
N GLY A 86 -3.71 -9.50 13.67
CA GLY A 86 -4.60 -10.29 12.80
C GLY A 86 -5.43 -9.44 11.83
N GLU A 87 -5.04 -8.18 11.61
CA GLU A 87 -5.77 -7.27 10.72
C GLU A 87 -5.41 -7.49 9.24
N ASP A 88 -6.36 -7.19 8.36
CA ASP A 88 -6.19 -7.20 6.90
C ASP A 88 -5.25 -6.10 6.38
N PHE A 89 -4.97 -6.14 5.07
CA PHE A 89 -4.50 -5.00 4.31
C PHE A 89 -5.51 -4.68 3.21
N LYS A 90 -5.51 -3.44 2.70
CA LYS A 90 -6.34 -3.06 1.55
C LYS A 90 -5.53 -2.90 0.27
N VAL A 91 -6.18 -3.15 -0.86
CA VAL A 91 -5.62 -2.90 -2.19
C VAL A 91 -6.43 -1.83 -2.90
N PHE A 92 -5.73 -0.82 -3.41
CA PHE A 92 -6.31 0.28 -4.20
C PHE A 92 -5.86 0.13 -5.64
N ARG A 93 -6.84 0.16 -6.55
CA ARG A 93 -6.68 0.00 -8.00
C ARG A 93 -7.66 0.92 -8.71
N HIS A 94 -7.24 1.51 -9.83
CA HIS A 94 -8.12 2.38 -10.59
C HIS A 94 -9.28 1.60 -11.22
N GLY A 95 -10.51 2.09 -11.04
CA GLY A 95 -11.70 1.46 -11.61
C GLY A 95 -12.16 0.18 -10.92
N GLU A 96 -11.56 -0.19 -9.78
CA GLU A 96 -11.92 -1.36 -8.99
C GLU A 96 -12.41 -0.95 -7.60
N ALA A 97 -13.33 -1.73 -7.02
CA ALA A 97 -13.78 -1.50 -5.65
C ALA A 97 -12.65 -1.76 -4.66
N ILE A 98 -12.53 -0.91 -3.63
CA ILE A 98 -11.56 -1.08 -2.56
C ILE A 98 -11.90 -2.37 -1.81
N ALA A 99 -10.94 -3.28 -1.70
CA ALA A 99 -11.11 -4.57 -1.07
C ALA A 99 -10.02 -4.83 -0.01
N ALA A 100 -10.42 -5.53 1.04
CA ALA A 100 -9.57 -5.93 2.15
C ALA A 100 -9.24 -7.43 2.07
N TYR A 101 -8.00 -7.79 2.41
CA TYR A 101 -7.48 -9.14 2.27
C TYR A 101 -6.62 -9.52 3.48
N HIS A 102 -6.73 -10.78 3.91
CA HIS A 102 -5.95 -11.33 5.03
C HIS A 102 -4.74 -12.15 4.56
N ASP A 103 -4.63 -12.42 3.26
CA ASP A 103 -3.55 -13.21 2.68
C ASP A 103 -3.04 -12.61 1.37
N VAL A 104 -1.82 -13.01 1.01
CA VAL A 104 -1.10 -12.46 -0.15
C VAL A 104 -1.53 -13.05 -1.49
N LEU A 105 -2.44 -14.02 -1.55
CA LEU A 105 -2.90 -14.57 -2.83
C LEU A 105 -3.59 -13.49 -3.67
N ALA A 106 -4.24 -12.53 -3.01
CA ALA A 106 -4.80 -11.33 -3.64
C ALA A 106 -3.75 -10.48 -4.38
N LEU A 107 -2.46 -10.61 -4.03
CA LEU A 107 -1.36 -9.87 -4.63
C LEU A 107 -0.69 -10.63 -5.79
N GLN A 108 -1.08 -11.88 -6.08
CA GLN A 108 -0.32 -12.75 -6.99
C GLN A 108 -0.18 -12.19 -8.41
N SER A 109 -1.18 -11.44 -8.89
CA SER A 109 -1.13 -10.77 -10.21
C SER A 109 -0.31 -9.47 -10.20
N LEU A 110 0.04 -8.96 -9.02
CA LEU A 110 0.72 -7.68 -8.81
C LEU A 110 2.22 -7.82 -8.55
N VAL A 111 2.67 -9.01 -8.15
CA VAL A 111 4.06 -9.26 -7.75
C VAL A 111 4.66 -10.44 -8.51
N PRO A 112 5.98 -10.47 -8.74
CA PRO A 112 6.67 -11.60 -9.35
C PRO A 112 6.94 -12.74 -8.35
N PHE A 113 6.62 -12.55 -7.07
CA PHE A 113 6.88 -13.52 -6.01
C PHE A 113 5.79 -14.59 -5.96
N SER A 114 6.14 -15.77 -5.45
CA SER A 114 5.18 -16.79 -5.05
C SER A 114 4.47 -16.35 -3.76
N CYS A 115 3.19 -16.03 -3.87
CA CYS A 115 2.36 -15.65 -2.74
C CYS A 115 1.98 -16.89 -1.93
N GLN A 116 2.40 -16.93 -0.67
CA GLN A 116 2.10 -18.02 0.25
C GLN A 116 1.21 -17.49 1.38
N PRO A 117 0.04 -18.11 1.63
CA PRO A 117 -0.72 -17.79 2.83
C PRO A 117 0.12 -18.07 4.09
N ALA A 118 -0.17 -17.33 5.16
CA ALA A 118 0.52 -17.43 6.44
C ALA A 118 0.27 -18.78 7.12
#